data_AF-A0A3B1J6U3-F1
#
_entry.id   AF-A0A3B1J6U3-F1
#
_cell.length_a   1.000
_cell.length_b   1.000
_cell.length_c   1.000
_cell.angle_alpha   90.00
_cell.angle_beta   90.00
_cell.angle_gamma   90.00
#
_symmetry.space_group_name_H-M   'P 1'
#
loop_
_entity.id
_entity.type
_entity.pdbx_description
1 polymer ?
#
loop_
_entity_poly.entity_id
_entity_poly.type
_entity_poly.pdbx_seq_one_letter_code
_entity_poly.pdbx_strand_id
1 'polypeptide(L)'
;MRTLAGEGMSQIVRSLLELMSRRSYYSGDLLFSVEILRNVTDTFKRATYIPAPDDVQKFFQIVSLMLDMENLEKWEDAHQVSPGAVLLMRVVEDFIHLIGEAQKPFQSFLVVTTNLIITIQREPVSAVSSDINFPTKGRRGMKDWARSAEDKLFIPKEVFTLSSDEMPSSSGARGGNEESDEASYFVIGAILYRTLNFILPAPKPPAVPLGKYQKLVGIFLLHLILRKKAREVWQKKINK
;
A
#
# COMPACT_ATOMS: atom_id res chain seq x y z
N MET A 1 -15.04 22.37 9.10
CA MET A 1 -15.40 21.85 7.76
C MET A 1 -14.57 20.64 7.34
N ARG A 2 -13.23 20.63 7.55
CA ARG A 2 -12.35 19.51 7.14
C ARG A 2 -12.62 18.18 7.88
N THR A 3 -12.84 18.23 9.19
CA THR A 3 -13.15 17.02 10.00
C THR A 3 -14.47 16.36 9.61
N LEU A 4 -15.51 17.16 9.33
CA LEU A 4 -16.83 16.67 8.91
C LEU A 4 -16.77 15.93 7.57
N ALA A 5 -15.95 16.42 6.62
CA ALA A 5 -15.72 15.73 5.36
C ALA A 5 -15.05 14.37 5.57
N GLY A 6 -14.06 14.29 6.47
CA GLY A 6 -13.41 13.04 6.85
C GLY A 6 -14.36 12.03 7.50
N GLU A 7 -15.14 12.46 8.48
CA GLU A 7 -16.15 11.60 9.13
C GLU A 7 -17.20 11.08 8.12
N GLY A 8 -17.64 11.93 7.19
CA GLY A 8 -18.52 11.52 6.09
C GLY A 8 -17.88 10.44 5.21
N MET A 9 -16.59 10.56 4.88
CA MET A 9 -15.88 9.53 4.11
C MET A 9 -15.72 8.23 4.90
N SER A 10 -15.46 8.28 6.21
CA SER A 10 -15.47 7.10 7.07
C SER A 10 -16.82 6.39 7.05
N GLN A 11 -17.92 7.13 7.06
CA GLN A 11 -19.26 6.54 6.93
C GLN A 11 -19.46 5.87 5.56
N ILE A 12 -18.97 6.49 4.48
CA ILE A 12 -19.00 5.90 3.13
C ILE A 12 -18.24 4.57 3.09
N VAL A 13 -17.07 4.48 3.74
CA VAL A 13 -16.33 3.21 3.85
C VAL A 13 -17.17 2.12 4.52
N ARG A 14 -17.85 2.44 5.63
CA ARG A 14 -18.72 1.48 6.33
C ARG A 14 -19.88 1.02 5.46
N SER A 15 -20.58 1.96 4.80
CA SER A 15 -21.68 1.64 3.90
C SER A 15 -21.23 0.84 2.68
N LEU A 16 -20.08 1.15 2.10
CA LEU A 16 -19.52 0.38 0.98
C LEU A 16 -19.18 -1.05 1.42
N LEU A 17 -18.63 -1.23 2.62
CA LEU A 17 -18.38 -2.57 3.16
C LEU A 17 -19.69 -3.38 3.30
N GLU A 18 -20.76 -2.77 3.81
CA GLU A 18 -22.07 -3.42 3.91
C GLU A 18 -22.60 -3.87 2.55
N LEU A 19 -22.49 -3.02 1.52
CA LEU A 19 -22.91 -3.34 0.16
C LEU A 19 -22.08 -4.48 -0.44
N MET A 20 -20.76 -4.38 -0.36
CA MET A 20 -19.84 -5.39 -0.89
C MET A 20 -19.93 -6.71 -0.13
N SER A 21 -20.34 -6.70 1.13
CA SER A 21 -20.54 -7.94 1.90
C SER A 21 -21.75 -8.75 1.44
N ARG A 22 -22.70 -8.14 0.72
CA ARG A 22 -23.88 -8.84 0.18
C ARG A 22 -23.55 -9.72 -1.03
N ARG A 23 -22.38 -9.53 -1.65
CA ARG A 23 -21.92 -10.29 -2.84
C ARG A 23 -22.86 -10.25 -4.05
N SER A 24 -23.80 -9.31 -4.07
CA SER A 24 -24.78 -9.10 -5.14
C SER A 24 -24.42 -7.89 -5.99
N TYR A 25 -23.26 -7.93 -6.65
CA TYR A 25 -22.73 -6.83 -7.46
C TYR A 25 -22.13 -7.33 -8.77
N TYR A 26 -22.05 -6.44 -9.76
CA TYR A 26 -21.60 -6.70 -11.13
C TYR A 26 -20.22 -6.08 -11.40
N SER A 27 -19.72 -6.28 -12.63
CA SER A 27 -18.43 -5.72 -13.09
C SER A 27 -18.38 -4.19 -12.99
N GLY A 28 -19.47 -3.50 -13.32
CA GLY A 28 -19.60 -2.05 -13.18
C GLY A 28 -19.51 -1.57 -11.72
N ASP A 29 -20.09 -2.32 -10.78
CA ASP A 29 -20.03 -2.00 -9.36
C ASP A 29 -18.61 -2.14 -8.80
N LEU A 30 -17.81 -3.08 -9.31
CA LEU A 30 -16.39 -3.18 -8.97
C LEU A 30 -15.63 -1.92 -9.38
N LEU A 31 -15.82 -1.46 -10.63
CA LEU A 31 -15.19 -0.22 -11.11
C LEU A 31 -15.63 0.98 -10.29
N PHE A 32 -16.92 1.12 -10.03
CA PHE A 32 -17.47 2.21 -9.23
C PHE A 32 -16.94 2.18 -7.79
N SER A 33 -16.80 0.99 -7.20
CA SER A 33 -16.21 0.82 -5.87
C SER A 33 -14.74 1.25 -5.84
N VAL A 34 -13.95 0.99 -6.89
CA VAL A 34 -12.58 1.52 -7.01
C VAL A 34 -12.60 3.05 -6.97
N GLU A 35 -13.52 3.68 -7.70
CA GLU A 35 -13.64 5.14 -7.73
C GLU A 35 -14.07 5.73 -6.38
N ILE A 36 -15.01 5.07 -5.68
CA ILE A 36 -15.39 5.48 -4.32
C ILE A 36 -14.16 5.43 -3.40
N LEU A 37 -13.41 4.32 -3.39
CA LEU A 37 -12.22 4.18 -2.54
C LEU A 37 -11.14 5.20 -2.89
N ARG A 38 -10.96 5.52 -4.18
CA ARG A 38 -10.08 6.60 -4.64
C ARG A 38 -10.52 7.94 -4.06
N ASN A 39 -11.79 8.31 -4.26
CA ASN A 39 -12.33 9.60 -3.82
C ASN A 39 -12.30 9.75 -2.29
N VAL A 40 -12.55 8.68 -1.56
CA VAL A 40 -12.37 8.59 -0.09
C VAL A 40 -10.93 8.89 0.28
N THR A 41 -9.97 8.20 -0.34
CA THR A 41 -8.53 8.36 -0.07
C THR A 41 -8.06 9.78 -0.37
N ASP A 42 -8.44 10.33 -1.53
CA ASP A 42 -8.11 11.70 -1.94
C ASP A 42 -8.71 12.74 -0.99
N THR A 43 -9.91 12.49 -0.49
CA THR A 43 -10.58 13.39 0.45
C THR A 43 -9.93 13.34 1.83
N PHE A 44 -9.55 12.15 2.32
CA PHE A 44 -8.76 12.04 3.55
C PHE A 44 -7.42 12.79 3.43
N LYS A 45 -6.69 12.60 2.32
CA LYS A 45 -5.43 13.32 2.06
C LYS A 45 -5.65 14.84 2.04
N ARG A 46 -6.62 15.35 1.27
CA ARG A 46 -6.92 16.79 1.19
C ARG A 46 -7.41 17.39 2.50
N ALA A 47 -8.16 16.64 3.29
CA ALA A 47 -8.67 17.07 4.58
C ALA A 47 -7.66 16.90 5.73
N THR A 48 -6.46 16.36 5.45
CA THR A 48 -5.48 15.93 6.46
C THR A 48 -6.13 15.11 7.56
N TYR A 49 -7.08 14.25 7.17
CA TYR A 49 -7.88 13.45 8.09
C TYR A 49 -7.31 12.03 8.15
N ILE A 50 -7.10 11.55 9.37
CA ILE A 50 -6.58 10.21 9.63
C ILE A 50 -7.78 9.37 10.08
N PRO A 51 -8.20 8.37 9.29
CA PRO A 51 -9.32 7.51 9.68
C PRO A 51 -8.98 6.66 10.90
N ALA A 52 -10.01 6.32 11.68
CA ALA A 52 -9.85 5.44 12.83
C ALA A 52 -9.36 4.04 12.41
N PRO A 53 -8.58 3.33 13.26
CA PRO A 53 -8.04 2.00 12.92
C PRO A 53 -9.09 0.98 12.46
N ASP A 54 -10.30 1.06 13.02
CA ASP A 54 -11.43 0.22 12.65
C ASP A 54 -11.92 0.51 11.20
N ASP A 55 -11.99 1.78 10.80
CA ASP A 55 -12.32 2.16 9.42
C ASP A 55 -11.20 1.77 8.43
N VAL A 56 -9.94 1.84 8.86
CA VAL A 56 -8.80 1.33 8.09
C VAL A 56 -8.92 -0.18 7.84
N GLN A 57 -9.30 -0.96 8.86
CA GLN A 57 -9.56 -2.39 8.68
C GLN A 57 -10.71 -2.64 7.70
N LYS A 58 -11.80 -1.87 7.81
CA LYS A 58 -12.94 -1.97 6.89
C LYS A 58 -12.57 -1.66 5.45
N PHE A 59 -11.74 -0.63 5.22
CA PHE A 59 -11.22 -0.31 3.89
C PHE A 59 -10.53 -1.53 3.25
N PHE A 60 -9.60 -2.17 3.97
CA PHE A 60 -8.91 -3.34 3.45
C PHE A 60 -9.79 -4.58 3.36
N GLN A 61 -10.83 -4.69 4.19
CA GLN A 61 -11.83 -5.74 4.06
C GLN A 61 -12.64 -5.58 2.75
N ILE A 62 -12.98 -4.36 2.33
CA ILE A 62 -13.61 -4.08 1.03
C ILE A 62 -12.68 -4.56 -0.09
N VAL A 63 -11.40 -4.16 -0.06
CA VAL A 63 -10.39 -4.60 -1.04
C VAL A 63 -10.30 -6.12 -1.09
N SER A 64 -10.32 -6.79 0.08
CA SER A 64 -10.31 -8.25 0.14
C SER A 64 -11.54 -8.88 -0.52
N LEU A 65 -12.73 -8.30 -0.34
CA LEU A 65 -13.96 -8.79 -0.98
C LEU A 65 -13.91 -8.56 -2.49
N MET A 66 -13.43 -7.40 -2.93
CA MET A 66 -13.26 -7.09 -4.35
C MET A 66 -12.30 -8.09 -5.02
N LEU A 67 -11.22 -8.46 -4.35
CA LEU A 67 -10.21 -9.41 -4.86
C LEU A 67 -10.55 -10.89 -4.61
N ASP A 68 -11.80 -11.21 -4.27
CA ASP A 68 -12.24 -12.59 -4.14
C ASP A 68 -12.23 -13.30 -5.50
N MET A 69 -11.86 -14.59 -5.54
CA MET A 69 -11.83 -15.37 -6.79
C MET A 69 -13.22 -15.53 -7.40
N GLU A 70 -14.28 -15.43 -6.60
CA GLU A 70 -15.67 -15.39 -7.07
C GLU A 70 -15.97 -14.19 -7.99
N ASN A 71 -15.07 -13.20 -8.03
CA ASN A 71 -15.20 -12.01 -8.87
C ASN A 71 -14.32 -12.04 -10.12
N LEU A 72 -13.64 -13.16 -10.42
CA LEU A 72 -12.71 -13.24 -11.55
C LEU A 72 -13.37 -12.83 -12.88
N GLU A 73 -14.48 -13.46 -13.24
CA GLU A 73 -15.23 -13.14 -14.48
C GLU A 73 -15.70 -11.67 -14.50
N LYS A 74 -16.15 -11.15 -13.35
CA LYS A 74 -16.58 -9.74 -13.23
C LYS A 74 -15.40 -8.77 -13.45
N TRP A 75 -14.20 -9.14 -13.03
CA TRP A 75 -13.00 -8.36 -13.27
C TRP A 75 -12.54 -8.41 -14.72
N GLU A 76 -12.62 -9.58 -15.35
CA GLU A 76 -12.33 -9.74 -16.78
C GLU A 76 -13.26 -8.85 -17.63
N ASP A 77 -14.56 -8.84 -17.32
CA ASP A 77 -15.54 -7.95 -17.94
C ASP A 77 -15.22 -6.48 -17.69
N ALA A 78 -14.91 -6.13 -16.43
CA ALA A 78 -14.56 -4.76 -16.06
C ALA A 78 -13.31 -4.25 -16.81
N HIS A 79 -12.33 -5.12 -17.06
CA HIS A 79 -11.09 -4.77 -17.76
C HIS A 79 -11.26 -4.49 -19.25
N GLN A 80 -12.40 -4.86 -19.84
CA GLN A 80 -12.76 -4.42 -21.19
C GLN A 80 -12.99 -2.91 -21.26
N VAL A 81 -13.42 -2.29 -20.15
CA VAL A 81 -13.71 -0.86 -20.08
C VAL A 81 -12.53 -0.07 -19.49
N SER A 82 -11.93 -0.58 -18.41
CA SER A 82 -10.86 0.11 -17.68
C SER A 82 -10.02 -0.88 -16.88
N PRO A 83 -8.70 -0.69 -16.70
CA PRO A 83 -7.86 -1.58 -15.90
C PRO A 83 -8.11 -1.42 -14.38
N GLY A 84 -9.34 -1.71 -13.95
CA GLY A 84 -9.85 -1.40 -12.61
C GLY A 84 -9.05 -2.05 -11.49
N ALA A 85 -8.55 -3.27 -11.67
CA ALA A 85 -7.72 -3.93 -10.65
C ALA A 85 -6.38 -3.21 -10.46
N VAL A 86 -5.77 -2.71 -11.54
CA VAL A 86 -4.54 -1.89 -11.46
C VAL A 86 -4.81 -0.55 -10.77
N LEU A 87 -5.97 0.05 -11.03
CA LEU A 87 -6.38 1.29 -10.35
C LEU A 87 -6.64 1.06 -8.85
N LEU A 88 -7.28 -0.05 -8.49
CA LEU A 88 -7.46 -0.46 -7.10
C LEU A 88 -6.13 -0.57 -6.36
N MET A 89 -5.12 -1.16 -7.00
CA MET A 89 -3.77 -1.28 -6.41
C MET A 89 -3.14 0.08 -6.09
N ARG A 90 -3.29 1.07 -7.00
CA ARG A 90 -2.81 2.43 -6.75
C ARG A 90 -3.55 3.09 -5.60
N VAL A 91 -4.86 2.90 -5.51
CA VAL A 91 -5.68 3.41 -4.41
C VAL A 91 -5.24 2.80 -3.07
N VAL A 92 -4.96 1.50 -3.04
CA VAL A 92 -4.44 0.80 -1.86
C VAL A 92 -3.07 1.35 -1.45
N GLU A 93 -2.18 1.56 -2.42
CA GLU A 93 -0.87 2.20 -2.20
C GLU A 93 -1.03 3.59 -1.58
N ASP A 94 -1.81 4.47 -2.20
CA ASP A 94 -2.07 5.82 -1.71
C ASP A 94 -2.66 5.84 -0.29
N PHE A 95 -3.55 4.90 0.01
CA PHE A 95 -4.15 4.77 1.33
C PHE A 95 -3.13 4.30 2.37
N ILE A 96 -2.26 3.35 2.03
CA ILE A 96 -1.18 2.90 2.92
C ILE A 96 -0.22 4.04 3.27
N HIS A 97 0.12 4.89 2.29
CA HIS A 97 0.95 6.08 2.52
C HIS A 97 0.30 7.02 3.53
N LEU A 98 -0.98 7.35 3.31
CA LEU A 98 -1.76 8.20 4.21
C LEU A 98 -1.74 7.67 5.65
N ILE A 99 -1.98 6.37 5.83
CA ILE A 99 -1.98 5.76 7.17
C ILE A 99 -0.58 5.74 7.77
N GLY A 100 0.44 5.41 6.98
CA GLY A 100 1.82 5.32 7.45
C GLY A 100 2.41 6.65 7.91
N GLU A 101 2.11 7.75 7.21
CA GLU A 101 2.54 9.10 7.61
C GLU A 101 1.93 9.53 8.96
N ALA A 102 0.75 9.00 9.28
CA ALA A 102 0.04 9.27 10.52
C ALA A 102 0.47 8.39 11.71
N GLN A 103 1.16 7.28 11.48
CA GLN A 103 1.63 6.39 12.57
C GLN A 103 2.68 7.11 13.43
N LYS A 104 2.81 6.71 14.69
CA LYS A 104 3.98 7.12 15.50
C LYS A 104 5.23 6.36 15.01
N PRO A 105 6.43 6.90 15.21
CA PRO A 105 7.67 6.17 14.93
C PRO A 105 7.68 4.80 15.64
N PHE A 106 8.26 3.80 14.97
CA PHE A 106 8.35 2.40 15.41
C PHE A 106 7.01 1.66 15.56
N GLN A 107 5.90 2.27 15.13
CA GLN A 107 4.61 1.57 15.13
C GLN A 107 4.44 0.74 13.87
N SER A 108 3.92 -0.47 14.08
CA SER A 108 3.56 -1.42 13.03
C SER A 108 2.07 -1.72 13.12
N PHE A 109 1.36 -1.39 12.05
CA PHE A 109 -0.04 -1.72 11.85
C PHE A 109 -0.14 -2.95 10.95
N LEU A 110 -0.89 -3.97 11.37
CA LEU A 110 -1.11 -5.20 10.60
C LEU A 110 -2.59 -5.38 10.34
N VAL A 111 -2.93 -5.68 9.09
CA VAL A 111 -4.26 -6.12 8.68
C VAL A 111 -4.15 -7.47 8.02
N VAL A 112 -4.98 -8.42 8.47
CA VAL A 112 -5.04 -9.77 7.93
C VAL A 112 -6.47 -10.01 7.45
N THR A 113 -6.64 -10.22 6.15
CA THR A 113 -7.94 -10.53 5.54
C THR A 113 -7.90 -11.92 4.89
N THR A 114 -8.96 -12.28 4.16
CA THR A 114 -9.01 -13.56 3.44
C THR A 114 -8.15 -13.57 2.18
N ASN A 115 -8.02 -12.44 1.50
CA ASN A 115 -7.36 -12.34 0.19
C ASN A 115 -6.12 -11.45 0.18
N LEU A 116 -5.82 -10.73 1.27
CA LEU A 116 -4.58 -10.00 1.41
C LEU A 116 -4.13 -9.80 2.87
N ILE A 117 -2.83 -9.59 3.06
CA ILE A 117 -2.23 -9.16 4.32
C ILE A 117 -1.40 -7.93 4.09
N ILE A 118 -1.49 -6.97 5.01
CA ILE A 118 -0.77 -5.71 4.92
C ILE A 118 -0.05 -5.44 6.23
N THR A 119 1.20 -5.04 6.16
CA THR A 119 1.87 -4.33 7.25
C THR A 119 2.22 -2.91 6.82
N ILE A 120 1.91 -1.95 7.68
CA ILE A 120 2.27 -0.54 7.53
C ILE A 120 3.15 -0.18 8.71
N GLN A 121 4.36 0.29 8.45
CA GLN A 121 5.33 0.64 9.48
C GLN A 121 5.84 2.05 9.24
N ARG A 122 6.14 2.77 10.33
CA ARG A 122 6.86 4.04 10.25
C ARG A 122 8.17 3.92 11.00
N GLU A 123 9.27 3.92 10.25
CA GLU A 123 10.61 3.70 10.80
C GLU A 123 11.49 4.95 10.60
N PRO A 124 12.20 5.44 11.63
CA PRO A 124 13.21 6.48 11.44
C PRO A 124 14.35 5.99 10.56
N VAL A 125 14.87 6.85 9.69
CA VAL A 125 15.98 6.52 8.78
C VAL A 125 17.20 5.99 9.52
N SER A 126 17.51 6.59 10.69
CA SER A 126 18.66 6.20 11.52
C SER A 126 18.49 4.86 12.26
N ALA A 127 17.26 4.35 12.35
CA ALA A 127 16.95 3.19 13.19
C ALA A 127 16.77 1.88 12.40
N VAL A 128 16.77 1.94 11.06
CA VAL A 128 16.72 0.74 10.22
C VAL A 128 18.07 0.01 10.28
N SER A 129 18.16 -0.91 11.24
CA SER A 129 19.39 -1.64 11.58
C SER A 129 19.41 -3.09 11.08
N SER A 130 18.28 -3.59 10.57
CA SER A 130 18.09 -4.98 10.14
C SER A 130 17.26 -5.09 8.86
N ASP A 131 17.43 -6.22 8.18
CA ASP A 131 16.66 -6.54 6.98
C ASP A 131 15.19 -6.82 7.32
N ILE A 132 14.29 -6.36 6.46
CA ILE A 132 12.86 -6.55 6.65
C ILE A 132 12.42 -7.82 5.93
N ASN A 133 11.77 -8.70 6.67
CA ASN A 133 11.17 -9.93 6.15
C ASN A 133 9.65 -9.87 6.29
N PHE A 134 8.93 -10.11 5.20
CA PHE A 134 7.47 -10.07 5.19
C PHE A 134 6.87 -11.23 4.37
N PRO A 135 5.76 -11.86 4.83
CA PRO A 135 5.15 -11.70 6.14
C PRO A 135 6.06 -12.25 7.26
N THR A 136 5.99 -11.66 8.46
CA THR A 136 6.80 -12.13 9.59
C THR A 136 6.37 -13.53 10.03
N LYS A 137 7.32 -14.47 10.03
CA LYS A 137 7.07 -15.85 10.47
C LYS A 137 6.70 -15.87 11.96
N GLY A 138 5.79 -16.77 12.35
CA GLY A 138 5.47 -17.04 13.75
C GLY A 138 4.60 -15.98 14.46
N ARG A 139 4.12 -14.94 13.75
CA ARG A 139 3.21 -13.95 14.35
C ARG A 139 1.83 -14.57 14.63
N ARG A 140 1.40 -14.52 15.89
CA ARG A 140 0.04 -14.93 16.31
C ARG A 140 -1.00 -14.06 15.60
N GLY A 141 -2.05 -14.68 15.06
CA GLY A 141 -3.12 -13.99 14.31
C GLY A 141 -2.95 -13.96 12.78
N MET A 142 -1.83 -14.46 12.24
CA MET A 142 -1.69 -14.67 10.79
C MET A 142 -2.71 -15.73 10.31
N LYS A 143 -3.23 -15.65 9.07
CA LYS A 143 -4.05 -16.74 8.50
C LYS A 143 -3.18 -17.86 7.94
N ASP A 144 -3.73 -19.08 7.85
CA ASP A 144 -2.96 -20.28 7.44
C ASP A 144 -2.37 -20.15 6.04
N TRP A 145 -3.15 -19.64 5.07
CA TRP A 145 -2.69 -19.45 3.70
C TRP A 145 -1.43 -18.57 3.60
N ALA A 146 -1.27 -17.63 4.52
CA ALA A 146 -0.13 -16.73 4.56
C ALA A 146 1.05 -17.26 5.38
N ARG A 147 0.78 -18.13 6.38
CA ARG A 147 1.83 -18.88 7.07
C ARG A 147 2.52 -19.86 6.12
N SER A 148 1.74 -20.49 5.26
CA SER A 148 2.23 -21.44 4.25
C SER A 148 2.70 -20.77 2.96
N ALA A 149 2.58 -19.45 2.82
CA ALA A 149 3.01 -18.75 1.62
C ALA A 149 4.53 -18.91 1.44
N GLU A 150 4.93 -19.38 0.26
CA GLU A 150 6.34 -19.47 -0.11
C GLU A 150 6.91 -18.08 -0.42
N ASP A 151 6.06 -17.20 -0.95
CA ASP A 151 6.35 -15.81 -1.30
C ASP A 151 6.74 -15.01 -0.06
N LYS A 152 7.98 -14.54 -0.04
CA LYS A 152 8.55 -13.72 1.02
C LYS A 152 9.22 -12.51 0.42
N LEU A 153 8.85 -11.35 0.93
CA LEU A 153 9.55 -10.11 0.68
C LEU A 153 10.74 -10.00 1.63
N PHE A 154 11.91 -9.78 1.06
CA PHE A 154 13.14 -9.45 1.76
C PHE A 154 13.59 -8.06 1.29
N ILE A 155 13.64 -7.10 2.20
CA ILE A 155 14.19 -5.76 1.94
C ILE A 155 15.51 -5.64 2.71
N PRO A 156 16.66 -5.59 2.02
CA PRO A 156 17.94 -5.39 2.67
C PRO A 156 18.00 -4.00 3.33
N LYS A 157 18.63 -3.91 4.50
CA LYS A 157 18.79 -2.64 5.22
C LYS A 157 19.54 -1.57 4.42
N GLU A 158 20.37 -1.97 3.46
CA GLU A 158 21.17 -1.08 2.61
C GLU A 158 20.30 -0.20 1.70
N VAL A 159 19.06 -0.61 1.41
CA VAL A 159 18.11 0.23 0.65
C VAL A 159 17.77 1.50 1.41
N PHE A 160 17.89 1.50 2.75
CA PHE A 160 17.56 2.61 3.62
C PHE A 160 18.75 3.56 3.84
N THR A 161 19.98 3.05 3.83
CA THR A 161 21.21 3.84 4.04
C THR A 161 21.63 4.64 2.81
N LEU A 162 21.37 4.15 1.59
CA LEU A 162 21.65 4.93 0.36
C LEU A 162 20.86 6.25 0.29
N SER A 163 19.72 6.29 0.97
CA SER A 163 18.86 7.47 1.08
C SER A 163 19.31 8.50 2.12
N SER A 164 20.17 8.14 3.07
CA SER A 164 20.71 9.10 4.05
C SER A 164 21.88 9.90 3.49
N ASP A 165 22.74 9.29 2.67
CA ASP A 165 24.01 9.88 2.24
C ASP A 165 23.87 10.94 1.11
N GLU A 166 22.76 10.95 0.38
CA GLU A 166 22.51 11.91 -0.73
C GLU A 166 21.52 13.05 -0.39
N MET A 167 21.08 13.11 0.87
CA MET A 167 20.31 14.22 1.40
C MET A 167 21.28 15.37 1.73
N PRO A 168 21.28 16.48 0.97
CA PRO A 168 22.18 17.58 1.29
C PRO A 168 21.74 18.13 2.63
N SER A 169 22.63 18.04 3.62
CA SER A 169 22.59 18.87 4.81
C SER A 169 22.55 20.33 4.33
N SER A 170 21.36 20.92 4.35
CA SER A 170 21.22 22.35 4.16
C SER A 170 21.80 23.04 5.38
N SER A 171 23.09 23.34 5.37
CA SER A 171 23.65 24.61 5.88
C SER A 171 25.18 24.55 5.95
N GLY A 172 25.83 25.16 4.95
CA GLY A 172 26.95 26.03 5.27
C GLY A 172 26.39 27.36 5.74
N ALA A 173 26.21 27.56 7.06
CA ALA A 173 26.15 28.88 7.70
C ALA A 173 26.08 28.74 9.23
N ARG A 174 26.95 29.50 9.91
CA ARG A 174 27.06 29.76 11.35
C ARG A 174 25.72 30.09 12.03
N GLY A 175 25.58 29.63 13.28
CA GLY A 175 24.80 30.33 14.33
C GLY A 175 23.77 29.44 15.01
N GLY A 176 23.87 29.30 16.34
CA GLY A 176 23.16 28.30 17.14
C GLY A 176 21.64 28.47 17.26
N ASN A 177 20.96 27.33 17.34
CA ASN A 177 20.03 26.99 18.41
C ASN A 177 19.73 25.48 18.34
N GLU A 178 19.69 24.83 19.50
CA GLU A 178 19.40 23.41 19.69
C GLU A 178 17.92 23.08 19.45
N GLU A 179 17.66 21.80 19.18
CA GLU A 179 16.36 21.12 19.05
C GLU A 179 15.58 21.26 17.73
N SER A 180 16.07 20.56 16.72
CA SER A 180 15.24 19.87 15.73
C SER A 180 16.10 18.86 14.99
N ASP A 181 16.35 17.71 15.62
CA ASP A 181 16.60 16.49 14.83
C ASP A 181 15.34 16.27 13.99
N GLU A 182 15.33 16.82 12.76
CA GLU A 182 14.28 16.58 11.78
C GLU A 182 14.48 15.15 11.26
N ALA A 183 14.28 14.17 12.16
CA ALA A 183 14.46 12.76 11.91
C ALA A 183 13.61 12.40 10.70
N SER A 184 14.27 12.16 9.57
CA SER A 184 13.57 11.71 8.38
C SER A 184 13.03 10.30 8.67
N TYR A 185 11.78 10.05 8.28
CA TYR A 185 11.10 8.77 8.50
C TYR A 185 10.80 8.11 7.16
N PHE A 186 10.85 6.78 7.16
CA PHE A 186 10.30 5.94 6.11
C PHE A 186 8.91 5.46 6.50
N VAL A 187 8.01 5.47 5.53
CA VAL A 187 6.78 4.69 5.57
C VAL A 187 7.02 3.42 4.77
N ILE A 188 6.80 2.27 5.41
CA ILE A 188 7.04 0.96 4.82
C ILE A 188 5.69 0.24 4.78
N GLY A 189 5.11 0.17 3.59
CA GLY A 189 3.94 -0.64 3.30
C GLY A 189 4.36 -1.94 2.65
N ALA A 190 4.00 -3.09 3.23
CA ALA A 190 4.18 -4.39 2.58
C ALA A 190 2.83 -5.09 2.47
N ILE A 191 2.55 -5.65 1.30
CA ILE A 191 1.28 -6.32 1.00
C ILE A 191 1.55 -7.68 0.38
N LEU A 192 0.87 -8.71 0.86
CA LEU A 192 0.81 -10.01 0.24
C LEU A 192 -0.61 -10.24 -0.27
N TYR A 193 -0.77 -10.40 -1.57
CA TYR A 193 -2.05 -10.74 -2.19
C TYR A 193 -2.13 -12.24 -2.43
N ARG A 194 -3.28 -12.83 -2.11
CA ARG A 194 -3.55 -14.26 -2.31
C ARG A 194 -3.96 -14.58 -3.75
N THR A 195 -4.72 -13.69 -4.38
CA THR A 195 -5.52 -13.96 -5.60
C THR A 195 -5.26 -12.97 -6.74
N LEU A 196 -4.50 -11.90 -6.48
CA LEU A 196 -4.32 -10.79 -7.41
C LEU A 196 -3.70 -11.19 -8.74
N ASN A 197 -2.83 -12.20 -8.74
CA ASN A 197 -2.18 -12.73 -9.94
C ASN A 197 -3.17 -13.30 -10.98
N PHE A 198 -4.36 -13.75 -10.54
CA PHE A 198 -5.42 -14.22 -11.42
C PHE A 198 -6.29 -13.07 -11.93
N ILE A 199 -6.41 -12.00 -11.13
CA ILE A 199 -7.31 -10.88 -11.40
C ILE A 199 -6.66 -9.83 -12.30
N LEU A 200 -5.33 -9.67 -12.29
CA LEU A 200 -4.70 -8.62 -13.10
C LEU A 200 -4.89 -8.85 -14.61
N PRO A 201 -5.15 -7.78 -15.40
CA PRO A 201 -5.28 -7.91 -16.84
C PRO A 201 -3.94 -8.34 -17.47
N ALA A 202 -4.02 -9.13 -18.54
CA ALA A 202 -2.84 -9.55 -19.28
C ALA A 202 -2.06 -8.34 -19.83
N PRO A 203 -0.71 -8.39 -19.87
CA PRO A 203 0.10 -7.35 -20.48
C PRO A 203 -0.27 -7.17 -21.96
N LYS A 204 -0.48 -5.93 -22.41
CA LYS A 204 -0.67 -5.65 -23.84
C LYS A 204 0.65 -5.88 -24.59
N PRO A 205 0.67 -6.64 -25.70
CA PRO A 205 1.87 -6.79 -26.55
C PRO A 205 2.38 -5.43 -27.06
N PRO A 206 3.71 -5.22 -27.23
CA PRO A 206 4.80 -6.19 -27.12
C PRO A 206 5.44 -6.15 -25.71
N ALA A 207 4.69 -6.52 -24.68
CA ALA A 207 5.26 -6.72 -23.35
C ALA A 207 5.90 -8.10 -23.23
N VAL A 208 7.11 -8.12 -22.65
CA VAL A 208 7.92 -9.32 -22.37
C VAL A 208 7.08 -10.39 -21.61
N PRO A 209 7.25 -11.70 -21.90
CA PRO A 209 6.50 -12.77 -21.26
C PRO A 209 6.50 -12.66 -19.73
N LEU A 210 5.29 -12.72 -19.16
CA LEU A 210 4.96 -12.54 -17.74
C LEU A 210 5.65 -13.55 -16.79
N GLY A 211 6.38 -14.55 -17.31
CA GLY A 211 7.09 -15.56 -16.51
C GLY A 211 8.21 -15.02 -15.61
N LYS A 212 8.74 -13.81 -15.88
CA LYS A 212 9.64 -13.09 -14.95
C LYS A 212 8.89 -12.13 -14.01
N TYR A 213 7.69 -11.69 -14.38
CA TYR A 213 6.84 -10.80 -13.58
C TYR A 213 5.92 -11.55 -12.61
N GLN A 214 5.70 -12.85 -12.80
CA GLN A 214 4.95 -13.70 -11.87
C GLN A 214 5.59 -13.78 -10.47
N LYS A 215 6.91 -13.55 -10.36
CA LYS A 215 7.61 -13.34 -9.07
C LYS A 215 7.59 -11.89 -8.59
N LEU A 216 7.23 -10.93 -9.45
CA LEU A 216 7.14 -9.50 -9.14
C LEU A 216 5.72 -9.08 -8.71
N VAL A 217 4.69 -9.83 -9.06
CA VAL A 217 3.28 -9.45 -8.84
C VAL A 217 2.80 -9.61 -7.39
N GLY A 218 3.54 -10.33 -6.52
CA GLY A 218 3.21 -10.46 -5.10
C GLY A 218 3.99 -9.53 -4.15
N ILE A 219 4.94 -8.73 -4.65
CA ILE A 219 5.96 -8.04 -3.83
C ILE A 219 6.17 -6.57 -4.25
N PHE A 220 5.35 -6.00 -5.14
CA PHE A 220 5.39 -4.56 -5.39
C PHE A 220 4.63 -3.77 -4.33
N LEU A 221 5.32 -3.47 -3.24
CA LEU A 221 5.47 -2.09 -2.78
C LEU A 221 6.90 -1.86 -2.25
N LEU A 222 7.90 -2.18 -3.09
CA LEU A 222 9.21 -1.52 -3.02
C LEU A 222 9.11 -0.07 -3.53
N HIS A 223 8.03 0.64 -3.19
CA HIS A 223 8.13 2.05 -2.93
C HIS A 223 8.55 2.13 -1.47
N LEU A 224 9.84 1.87 -1.25
CA LEU A 224 10.51 2.55 -0.16
C LEU A 224 10.29 4.03 -0.48
N ILE A 225 9.43 4.71 0.28
CA ILE A 225 9.09 6.11 0.04
C ILE A 225 10.29 6.93 0.48
N LEU A 226 11.33 6.88 -0.32
CA LEU A 226 12.42 7.80 -0.29
C LEU A 226 11.89 9.10 -0.89
N ARG A 227 12.20 10.23 -0.23
CA ARG A 227 11.90 11.58 -0.75
C ARG A 227 12.22 11.61 -2.25
N LYS A 228 11.43 12.39 -3.01
CA LYS A 228 11.41 12.56 -4.49
C LYS A 228 12.77 12.36 -5.20
N LYS A 229 13.87 12.78 -4.58
CA LYS A 229 15.26 12.64 -5.03
C LYS A 229 15.78 11.20 -5.14
N ALA A 230 15.46 10.30 -4.22
CA ALA A 230 15.98 8.92 -4.30
C ALA A 230 15.22 8.03 -5.30
N ARG A 231 14.00 8.44 -5.70
CA ARG A 231 13.32 7.85 -6.87
C ARG A 231 14.11 8.07 -8.17
N GLU A 232 14.70 9.25 -8.35
CA GLU A 232 15.51 9.58 -9.52
C GLU A 232 16.81 8.76 -9.56
N VAL A 233 17.41 8.53 -8.40
CA VAL A 233 18.65 7.75 -8.23
C VAL A 233 18.44 6.27 -8.55
N TRP A 234 17.33 5.70 -8.07
CA TRP A 234 16.98 4.30 -8.36
C TRP A 234 16.58 4.07 -9.83
N GLN A 235 15.82 4.98 -10.43
CA GLN A 235 15.52 4.94 -11.88
C GLN A 235 16.78 5.01 -12.75
N LYS A 236 17.77 5.82 -12.36
CA LYS A 236 19.06 5.88 -13.05
C LYS A 236 19.86 4.58 -12.97
N LYS A 237 19.64 3.75 -11.95
CA LYS A 237 20.37 2.49 -11.73
C LYS A 237 19.75 1.28 -12.40
N ILE A 238 18.46 1.35 -12.76
CA ILE A 238 17.74 0.30 -13.51
C ILE A 238 17.89 0.48 -15.03
N ASN A 239 18.06 1.71 -15.49
CA ASN A 239 18.30 2.03 -16.89
C ASN A 239 19.79 1.95 -17.28
N LYS A 240 20.62 1.30 -16.47
CA LYS A 240 22.04 1.05 -16.69
C LYS A 240 22.30 -0.45 -16.56
#